data_AF-A0A972N659-F1
#
_entry.id   AF-A0A972N659-F1
#
_cell.length_a   1.000
_cell.length_b   1.000
_cell.length_c   1.000
_cell.angle_alpha   90.00
_cell.angle_beta   90.00
_cell.angle_gamma   90.00
#
_symmetry.space_group_name_H-M   'P 1'
#
loop_
_entity.id
_entity.type
_entity.pdbx_description
1 polymer ?
#
loop_
_entity_poly.entity_id
_entity_poly.type
_entity_poly.pdbx_seq_one_letter_code
_entity_poly.pdbx_strand_id
1 'polypeptide(L)'
;MDPLVTFVYPILTGVTTNALYDGIKAIFPKKSFEKLEKLAKEKKKEEFKEQLEMILELNEEIRDKLEELKSGKTVTVTQTHYGSGDNVGRDKIVKK
;
A
#
# COMPACT_ATOMS: atom_id res chain seq x y z
N MET A 1 -7.52 -18.06 9.48
CA MET A 1 -6.40 -17.86 8.54
C MET A 1 -6.58 -16.47 7.97
N ASP A 2 -5.61 -15.58 8.15
CA ASP A 2 -5.82 -14.17 7.81
C ASP A 2 -5.99 -13.99 6.29
N PRO A 3 -7.06 -13.30 5.83
CA PRO A 3 -7.37 -13.17 4.41
C PRO A 3 -6.29 -12.43 3.62
N LEU A 4 -5.50 -11.58 4.29
CA LEU A 4 -4.37 -10.88 3.68
C LEU A 4 -3.21 -11.83 3.39
N VAL A 5 -2.91 -12.78 4.28
CA VAL A 5 -1.86 -13.78 4.07
C VAL A 5 -2.16 -14.61 2.82
N THR A 6 -3.41 -15.03 2.65
CA THR A 6 -3.83 -15.80 1.47
C THR A 6 -3.84 -15.00 0.17
N PHE A 7 -3.86 -13.66 0.26
CA PHE A 7 -3.77 -12.77 -0.89
C PHE A 7 -2.30 -12.48 -1.26
N VAL A 8 -1.47 -12.10 -0.29
CA VAL A 8 -0.09 -11.66 -0.52
C VAL A 8 0.83 -12.84 -0.85
N TYR A 9 0.67 -13.98 -0.18
CA TYR A 9 1.54 -15.16 -0.38
C TYR A 9 1.59 -15.69 -1.83
N PRO A 10 0.47 -15.94 -2.53
CA PRO A 10 0.51 -16.38 -3.93
C PRO A 10 1.10 -15.32 -4.87
N ILE A 11 0.95 -14.02 -4.55
CA ILE A 11 1.50 -12.93 -5.37
C ILE A 11 3.02 -12.86 -5.25
N LEU A 12 3.58 -13.08 -4.05
CA LEU A 12 5.02 -13.08 -3.82
C LEU A 12 5.71 -14.39 -4.26
N THR A 13 4.98 -15.51 -4.22
CA THR A 13 5.47 -16.80 -4.72
C THR A 13 5.33 -16.96 -6.23
N GLY A 14 4.33 -16.31 -6.83
CA GLY A 14 4.10 -16.31 -8.26
C GLY A 14 5.12 -15.44 -8.98
N VAL A 15 5.87 -16.04 -9.91
CA VAL A 15 6.77 -15.31 -10.83
C VAL A 15 5.91 -14.58 -11.86
N THR A 16 5.29 -13.47 -11.48
CA THR A 16 4.59 -12.62 -12.44
C THR A 16 4.81 -11.16 -12.10
N THR A 17 5.36 -10.43 -13.06
CA THR A 17 5.29 -8.98 -13.20
C THR A 17 3.82 -8.55 -13.23
N ASN A 18 3.22 -8.42 -12.04
CA ASN A 18 1.84 -8.04 -11.85
C ASN A 18 1.81 -6.73 -11.08
N ALA A 19 0.92 -5.82 -11.45
CA ALA A 19 0.76 -4.53 -10.78
C ALA A 19 0.53 -4.67 -9.26
N LEU A 20 -0.06 -5.79 -8.84
CA LEU A 20 -0.24 -6.12 -7.42
C LEU A 20 1.08 -6.40 -6.69
N TYR A 21 2.06 -7.04 -7.34
CA TYR A 21 3.37 -7.27 -6.73
C TYR A 21 4.09 -5.94 -6.49
N ASP A 22 4.04 -5.03 -7.46
CA ASP A 22 4.65 -3.69 -7.31
C ASP A 22 3.89 -2.86 -6.27
N GLY A 23 2.56 -2.97 -6.21
CA GLY A 23 1.73 -2.37 -5.16
C GLY A 23 2.11 -2.87 -3.75
N ILE A 24 2.25 -4.18 -3.56
CA ILE A 24 2.72 -4.76 -2.29
C ILE A 24 4.11 -4.22 -1.96
N LYS A 25 5.03 -4.24 -2.93
CA LYS A 25 6.40 -3.71 -2.75
C LYS A 25 6.44 -2.24 -2.38
N ALA A 26 5.51 -1.43 -2.87
CA ALA A 26 5.40 -0.01 -2.55
C ALA A 26 4.84 0.25 -1.14
N ILE A 27 4.00 -0.65 -0.61
CA ILE A 27 3.42 -0.53 0.73
C ILE A 27 4.45 -0.88 1.81
N PHE A 28 5.25 -1.92 1.59
CA PHE A 28 6.23 -2.37 2.58
C PHE A 28 7.56 -1.62 2.47
N PRO A 29 8.23 -1.33 3.59
CA PRO A 29 9.60 -0.85 3.55
C PRO A 29 10.50 -1.93 2.94
N LYS A 30 11.45 -1.51 2.10
CA LYS A 30 12.32 -2.38 1.28
C LYS A 30 12.85 -3.61 2.04
N LYS A 31 13.39 -3.42 3.25
CA LYS A 31 13.94 -4.51 4.08
C LYS A 31 12.89 -5.55 4.48
N SER A 32 11.70 -5.11 4.88
CA SER A 32 10.61 -6.02 5.27
C SER A 32 10.06 -6.76 4.06
N PHE A 33 9.93 -6.08 2.93
CA PHE A 33 9.52 -6.69 1.67
C PHE A 33 10.49 -7.78 1.21
N GLU A 34 11.80 -7.51 1.17
CA GLU A 34 12.81 -8.50 0.77
C GLU A 34 12.77 -9.74 1.66
N LYS A 35 12.52 -9.56 2.97
CA LYS A 35 12.38 -10.68 3.91
C LYS A 35 11.12 -11.51 3.62
N LEU A 36 9.98 -10.85 3.41
CA LEU A 36 8.71 -11.50 3.05
C LEU A 36 8.83 -12.23 1.70
N GLU A 37 9.45 -11.61 0.70
CA GLU A 37 9.67 -12.20 -0.61
C GLU A 37 10.56 -13.45 -0.50
N LYS A 38 11.65 -13.37 0.28
CA LYS A 38 12.54 -14.52 0.50
C LYS A 38 11.77 -15.68 1.15
N LEU A 39 11.02 -15.42 2.22
CA LEU A 39 10.21 -16.45 2.90
C LEU A 39 9.16 -17.08 1.97
N ALA A 40 8.52 -16.26 1.13
CA ALA A 40 7.60 -16.73 0.10
C ALA A 40 8.32 -17.66 -0.90
N LYS A 41 9.45 -17.23 -1.48
CA LYS A 41 10.25 -18.03 -2.43
C LYS A 41 10.77 -19.33 -1.83
N GLU A 42 11.17 -19.31 -0.56
CA GLU A 42 11.57 -20.50 0.21
C GLU A 42 10.38 -21.39 0.61
N LYS A 43 9.15 -21.05 0.23
CA LYS A 43 7.91 -21.74 0.58
C LYS A 43 7.68 -21.89 2.09
N LYS A 44 8.28 -21.01 2.89
CA LYS A 44 8.15 -20.96 4.34
C LYS A 44 6.86 -20.24 4.75
N LYS A 45 5.72 -20.91 4.54
CA LYS A 45 4.39 -20.32 4.73
C LYS A 45 4.10 -19.91 6.18
N GLU A 46 4.57 -20.68 7.16
CA GLU A 46 4.39 -20.38 8.59
C GLU A 46 5.17 -19.13 8.99
N GLU A 47 6.48 -19.09 8.73
CA GLU A 47 7.29 -17.89 9.03
C GLU A 47 6.82 -16.66 8.25
N PHE A 48 6.39 -16.83 7.00
CA PHE A 48 5.80 -15.74 6.22
C PHE A 48 4.55 -15.17 6.90
N LYS A 49 3.66 -16.04 7.39
CA LYS A 49 2.43 -15.65 8.07
C LYS A 49 2.75 -14.85 9.33
N GLU A 50 3.62 -15.37 10.19
CA GLU A 50 4.00 -14.70 11.43
C GLU A 50 4.64 -13.33 11.18
N GLN A 51 5.54 -13.24 10.20
CA GLN A 51 6.16 -11.95 9.85
C GLN A 51 5.15 -10.95 9.28
N LEU A 52 4.23 -11.40 8.43
CA LEU A 52 3.21 -10.53 7.86
C LEU A 52 2.26 -10.03 8.96
N GLU A 53 1.74 -10.92 9.81
CA GLU A 53 0.85 -10.56 10.93
C GLU A 53 1.53 -9.57 11.88
N MET A 54 2.80 -9.80 12.24
CA MET A 54 3.55 -8.88 13.10
C MET A 54 3.67 -7.49 12.49
N ILE A 55 3.91 -7.39 11.18
CA ILE A 55 4.00 -6.08 10.51
C ILE A 55 2.63 -5.39 10.48
N LEU A 56 1.55 -6.15 10.24
CA LEU A 56 0.19 -5.64 10.22
C LEU A 56 -0.28 -5.17 11.60
N GLU A 57 0.10 -5.87 12.67
CA GLU A 57 -0.17 -5.45 14.06
C GLU A 57 0.60 -4.18 14.45
N LEU A 58 1.86 -4.07 14.01
CA LEU A 58 2.70 -2.91 14.32
C LEU A 58 2.35 -1.69 13.47
N ASN A 59 1.76 -1.89 12.29
CA ASN A 59 1.45 -0.82 11.34
C ASN A 59 0.06 -1.04 10.72
N GLU A 60 -0.96 -0.51 11.38
CA GLU A 60 -2.34 -0.56 10.89
C GLU A 60 -2.50 0.12 9.52
N GLU A 61 -1.69 1.13 9.20
CA GLU A 61 -1.67 1.77 7.87
C GLU A 61 -1.28 0.80 6.75
N ILE A 62 -0.34 -0.10 7.00
CA ILE A 62 0.07 -1.13 6.02
C ILE A 62 -1.08 -2.10 5.78
N ARG A 63 -1.82 -2.43 6.84
CA ARG A 63 -3.02 -3.28 6.75
C ARG A 63 -4.08 -2.62 5.89
N ASP A 64 -4.41 -1.37 6.16
CA ASP A 64 -5.44 -0.64 5.41
C ASP A 64 -5.08 -0.56 3.91
N LYS A 65 -3.84 -0.16 3.60
CA LYS A 65 -3.32 -0.12 2.21
C LYS A 65 -3.37 -1.47 1.50
N LEU A 66 -3.08 -2.57 2.22
CA LEU A 66 -3.19 -3.91 1.65
C LEU A 66 -4.65 -4.34 1.43
N GLU A 67 -5.56 -3.98 2.33
CA GLU A 67 -6.99 -4.22 2.16
C GLU A 67 -7.55 -3.42 0.97
N GLU A 68 -7.12 -2.17 0.78
CA GLU A 68 -7.47 -1.36 -0.38
C GLU A 68 -6.97 -1.99 -1.69
N LEU A 69 -5.70 -2.42 -1.71
CA LEU A 69 -5.09 -3.09 -2.86
C LEU A 69 -5.82 -4.40 -3.20
N LYS A 70 -6.19 -5.19 -2.19
CA LYS A 70 -6.97 -6.43 -2.33
C LYS A 70 -8.38 -6.17 -2.84
N SER A 71 -9.02 -5.09 -2.38
CA SER A 71 -10.37 -4.72 -2.81
C SER A 71 -10.40 -4.21 -4.25
N GLY A 72 -9.24 -3.96 -4.89
CA GLY A 72 -9.17 -3.33 -6.21
C GLY A 72 -9.78 -1.93 -6.22
N LYS A 73 -10.02 -1.36 -5.03
CA LYS A 73 -10.58 -0.02 -4.88
C LYS A 73 -9.45 0.89 -5.30
N THR A 74 -9.54 1.39 -6.53
CA THR A 74 -8.68 2.46 -7.00
C THR A 74 -8.86 3.57 -6.00
N VAL A 75 -7.91 3.69 -5.07
CA VAL A 75 -7.88 4.81 -4.15
C VAL A 75 -7.78 5.99 -5.09
N THR A 76 -8.91 6.67 -5.25
CA THR A 76 -8.89 8.03 -5.73
C THR A 76 -8.11 8.69 -4.62
N VAL A 77 -6.80 8.78 -4.80
CA VAL A 77 -5.95 9.64 -4.00
C VAL A 77 -6.53 11.00 -4.32
N THR A 78 -7.54 11.41 -3.55
CA THR A 78 -7.78 12.79 -3.25
C THR A 78 -6.46 13.23 -2.63
N GLN A 79 -5.52 13.59 -3.50
CA GLN A 79 -4.55 14.60 -3.17
C GLN A 79 -5.44 15.75 -2.76
N THR A 80 -5.67 15.87 -1.46
CA THR A 80 -5.99 17.14 -0.86
C THR A 80 -4.71 17.94 -1.08
N HIS A 81 -4.54 18.45 -2.30
CA HIS A 81 -3.69 19.56 -2.59
C HIS A 81 -4.33 20.65 -1.74
N TYR A 82 -3.82 20.81 -0.50
CA TYR A 82 -4.03 22.00 0.28
C TYR A 82 -3.24 23.10 -0.44
N GLY A 83 -3.74 23.44 -1.63
CA GLY A 83 -3.52 24.72 -2.23
C GLY A 83 -4.36 25.60 -1.34
N SER A 84 -3.75 26.13 -0.28
CA SER A 84 -4.02 27.51 0.06
C SER A 84 -3.62 28.32 -1.17
N GLY A 85 -4.50 28.30 -2.17
CA GLY A 85 -4.68 29.41 -3.08
C GLY A 85 -5.15 30.54 -2.18
N ASP A 86 -4.16 31.21 -1.61
CA ASP A 86 -4.24 32.57 -1.12
C ASP A 86 -4.91 33.37 -2.24
N ASN A 87 -6.23 33.46 -2.19
CA ASN A 87 -7.01 34.36 -3.03
C ASN A 87 -6.94 35.76 -2.39
N VAL A 88 -5.73 36.25 -2.17
CA VAL A 88 -5.47 37.67 -1.96
C VAL A 88 -4.94 38.21 -3.28
N GLY A 89 -5.81 38.90 -4.00
CA GLY A 89 -5.37 39.77 -5.09
C GLY A 89 -6.18 39.68 -6.36
N ARG A 90 -7.40 40.21 -6.34
CA ARG A 90 -7.85 41.32 -7.21
C ARG A 90 -9.38 41.30 -7.30
N ASP A 91 -10.02 41.82 -6.27
CA ASP A 91 -11.29 42.52 -6.47
C ASP A 91 -11.06 44.00 -6.15
N LYS A 92 -10.90 44.78 -7.22
CA LYS A 92 -11.27 46.19 -7.25
C LYS A 92 -11.55 46.56 -8.69
N ILE A 93 -12.74 46.17 -9.13
CA ILE A 93 -13.40 46.75 -10.28
C ILE A 93 -13.82 48.16 -9.84
N VAL A 94 -13.07 49.18 -10.22
CA VAL A 94 -13.54 50.57 -10.14
C VAL A 94 -13.72 51.09 -11.55
N LYS A 95 -14.98 51.05 -12.01
CA LYS A 95 -15.47 51.89 -13.10
C LYS A 95 -15.55 53.33 -12.62
N LYS A 96 -14.87 54.25 -13.29
CA LYS A 96 -15.44 55.56 -13.66
C LYS A 96 -14.70 56.14 -14.84
#